data_AF-A0A3D2Y3I0-F1
#
_entry.id   AF-A0A3D2Y3I0-F1
#
_cell.length_a   1.000
_cell.length_b   1.000
_cell.length_c   1.000
_cell.angle_alpha   90.00
_cell.angle_beta   90.00
_cell.angle_gamma   90.00
#
_symmetry.space_group_name_H-M   'P 1'
#
loop_
_entity.id
_entity.type
_entity.pdbx_description
1 polymer ?
#
loop_
_entity_poly.entity_id
_entity_poly.type
_entity_poly.pdbx_seq_one_letter_code
_entity_poly.pdbx_strand_id
1 'polypeptide(L)' 'WSINTGGGMSFADYINQLRINRVAELAKSTPDKTLLELAMDAGFNSKSSFNAVFKKYTGKTPGQYLTPLRARG' A
#
# COMPACT_ATOMS: atom_id res chain seq x y z
N TRP A 1 19.79 10.10 13.82
CA TRP A 1 19.47 11.42 13.26
C TRP A 1 18.50 11.18 12.12
N SER A 2 17.22 11.50 12.30
CA SER A 2 16.21 11.32 11.25
C SER A 2 15.84 12.71 10.73
N ILE A 3 16.56 13.17 9.71
CA ILE A 3 16.27 14.40 8.99
C ILE A 3 15.07 14.13 8.06
N ASN A 4 13.87 14.44 8.55
CA ASN A 4 12.62 14.48 7.78
C ASN A 4 12.17 15.94 7.58
N THR A 5 13.04 16.76 7.00
CA THR A 5 12.70 18.17 6.74
C THR A 5 13.25 18.61 5.39
N GLY A 6 12.35 18.86 4.45
CA GLY A 6 12.62 19.64 3.22
C GLY A 6 12.75 18.83 1.93
N GLY A 7 11.68 18.79 1.14
CA GLY A 7 11.72 18.40 -0.27
C GLY A 7 10.83 17.21 -0.62
N GLY A 8 9.61 17.50 -1.09
CA GLY A 8 8.72 16.67 -1.95
C GLY A 8 8.45 15.19 -1.62
N MET A 9 9.48 14.38 -1.41
CA MET A 9 9.41 12.94 -1.18
C MET A 9 10.71 12.44 -0.53
N SER A 10 10.62 11.79 0.63
CA SER A 10 11.78 11.11 1.23
C SER A 10 12.13 9.82 0.49
N PHE A 11 13.35 9.28 0.68
CA PHE A 11 13.68 7.93 0.16
C PHE A 11 12.69 6.86 0.66
N ALA A 12 12.26 6.98 1.92
CA ALA A 12 11.24 6.11 2.48
C ALA A 12 9.90 6.23 1.73
N ASP A 13 9.49 7.45 1.37
CA ASP A 13 8.30 7.69 0.56
C ASP A 13 8.42 7.06 -0.84
N TYR A 14 9.58 7.19 -1.50
CA TYR A 14 9.81 6.56 -2.80
C TYR A 14 9.67 5.03 -2.74
N ILE A 15 10.32 4.39 -1.76
CA ILE A 15 10.20 2.94 -1.55
C ILE A 15 8.77 2.54 -1.22
N ASN A 16 8.09 3.32 -0.37
CA ASN A 16 6.69 3.09 -0.02
C ASN A 16 5.78 3.17 -1.25
N GLN A 17 6.01 4.12 -2.16
CA GLN A 17 5.26 4.22 -3.41
C GLN A 17 5.42 2.97 -4.27
N LEU A 18 6.66 2.47 -4.44
CA LEU A 18 6.93 1.24 -5.18
C LEU A 18 6.21 0.03 -4.57
N ARG A 19 6.25 -0.09 -3.23
CA ARG A 19 5.57 -1.17 -2.50
C ARG A 19 4.05 -1.12 -2.70
N ILE A 20 3.44 0.05 -2.60
CA ILE A 20 1.99 0.21 -2.82
C ILE A 20 1.60 -0.16 -4.25
N ASN A 21 2.37 0.27 -5.25
CA ASN A 21 2.12 -0.10 -6.65
C ASN A 21 2.17 -1.62 -6.83
N ARG A 22 3.16 -2.29 -6.23
CA ARG A 22 3.28 -3.75 -6.29
C ARG A 22 2.09 -4.45 -5.63
N VAL A 23 1.65 -3.97 -4.47
CA VAL A 23 0.48 -4.52 -3.76
C VAL A 23 -0.80 -4.36 -4.60
N ALA A 24 -1.00 -3.19 -5.22
CA ALA A 24 -2.15 -2.91 -6.07
C ALA A 24 -2.19 -3.81 -7.32
N GLU A 25 -1.04 -4.05 -7.96
CA GLU A 25 -0.93 -4.98 -9.09
C GLU A 25 -1.22 -6.42 -8.66
N LEU A 26 -0.61 -6.88 -7.56
CA LEU A 26 -0.84 -8.24 -7.06
C LEU A 26 -2.31 -8.47 -6.69
N ALA A 27 -2.96 -7.50 -6.05
CA ALA A 27 -4.37 -7.60 -5.67
C ALA A 27 -5.31 -7.88 -6.86
N LYS A 28 -4.97 -7.42 -8.07
CA LYS A 28 -5.72 -7.73 -9.30
C LYS A 28 -5.57 -9.19 -9.73
N SER A 29 -4.40 -9.78 -9.48
CA SER A 29 -4.05 -11.14 -9.91
C SER A 29 -4.29 -12.22 -8.84
N THR A 30 -4.49 -11.84 -7.58
CA THR A 30 -4.66 -12.77 -6.44
C THR A 30 -5.89 -12.41 -5.62
N PRO A 31 -7.11 -12.78 -6.06
CA PRO A 31 -8.37 -12.40 -5.39
C PRO A 31 -8.54 -13.02 -3.98
N ASP A 32 -7.81 -14.10 -3.71
CA ASP A 32 -7.87 -14.86 -2.45
C ASP A 32 -7.00 -14.23 -1.35
N LYS A 33 -5.97 -13.45 -1.73
CA LYS A 33 -5.09 -12.77 -0.77
C LYS A 33 -5.67 -11.43 -0.35
N THR A 34 -5.55 -11.12 0.93
CA THR A 34 -5.86 -9.79 1.46
C THR A 34 -4.77 -8.78 1.10
N LEU A 35 -5.13 -7.51 0.98
CA LEU A 35 -4.14 -6.43 0.79
C LEU A 35 -3.11 -6.37 1.92
N LEU A 36 -3.49 -6.81 3.13
CA LEU A 36 -2.57 -6.83 4.27
C LEU A 36 -1.48 -7.90 4.09
N GLU A 37 -1.84 -9.11 3.65
CA GLU A 37 -0.87 -10.17 3.35
C GLU A 37 0.08 -9.73 2.24
N LEU A 38 -0.46 -9.17 1.16
CA LEU A 38 0.35 -8.62 0.06
C LEU A 38 1.28 -7.49 0.53
N ALA A 39 0.84 -6.67 1.49
CA ALA A 39 1.66 -5.61 2.06
C ALA A 39 2.80 -6.15 2.93
N MET A 40 2.56 -7.21 3.70
CA MET A 40 3.61 -7.89 4.47
C MET A 40 4.64 -8.51 3.53
N ASP A 41 4.17 -9.19 2.46
CA ASP A 41 5.02 -9.73 1.39
C ASP A 41 5.84 -8.63 0.70
N ALA A 42 5.30 -7.40 0.60
CA ALA A 42 5.98 -6.23 0.04
C ALA A 42 6.93 -5.50 1.02
N GLY A 43 7.08 -5.98 2.26
CA GLY A 43 8.03 -5.46 3.24
C GLY A 43 7.51 -4.33 4.14
N PHE A 44 6.19 -4.21 4.32
CA PHE A 44 5.65 -3.41 5.42
C PHE A 44 5.78 -4.17 6.75
N ASN A 45 6.23 -3.49 7.80
CA ASN A 45 6.41 -4.10 9.12
C ASN A 45 5.16 -4.03 10.00
N SER A 46 4.12 -3.29 9.58
CA SER A 46 2.88 -3.18 10.36
C SER A 46 1.67 -2.78 9.50
N LYS A 47 0.49 -3.17 9.98
CA LYS A 47 -0.81 -2.76 9.41
C LYS A 47 -1.01 -1.25 9.44
N SER A 48 -0.58 -0.58 10.51
CA SER A 48 -0.76 0.86 10.69
C SER A 48 0.09 1.66 9.68
N SER A 49 1.35 1.28 9.50
CA SER A 49 2.24 1.89 8.50
C SER A 49 1.71 1.69 7.08
N PHE A 50 1.25 0.47 6.77
CA PHE A 50 0.62 0.18 5.49
C PHE A 50 -0.62 1.04 5.26
N ASN A 51 -1.56 1.10 6.20
CA ASN A 51 -2.80 1.86 6.04
C ASN A 51 -2.55 3.36 5.81
N ALA A 52 -1.62 3.95 6.56
CA ALA A 52 -1.27 5.36 6.42
C ALA A 52 -0.70 5.67 5.03
N VAL A 53 0.25 4.83 4.59
CA VAL A 53 0.90 4.95 3.29
C VAL A 53 -0.11 4.67 2.16
N PHE A 54 -0.84 3.57 2.23
CA PHE A 54 -1.83 3.20 1.21
C PHE A 54 -2.88 4.28 1.00
N LYS A 55 -3.41 4.86 2.10
CA LYS A 55 -4.35 5.99 2.01
C LYS A 55 -3.70 7.24 1.43
N LYS A 56 -2.45 7.56 1.82
CA LYS A 56 -1.68 8.69 1.27
C LYS A 56 -1.53 8.58 -0.25
N TYR A 57 -1.25 7.38 -0.78
CA TYR A 57 -0.97 7.18 -2.21
C TYR A 57 -2.21 6.91 -3.06
N THR A 58 -3.22 6.21 -2.53
CA THR A 58 -4.41 5.80 -3.32
C THR A 58 -5.64 6.66 -3.05
N GLY A 59 -5.62 7.48 -1.99
CA GLY A 59 -6.78 8.22 -1.50
C GLY A 59 -7.87 7.36 -0.84
N LYS A 60 -7.71 6.02 -0.82
CA LYS A 60 -8.71 5.06 -0.33
C LYS A 60 -8.12 4.21 0.78
N THR A 61 -8.98 3.70 1.66
CA THR A 61 -8.57 2.64 2.58
C THR A 61 -8.44 1.31 1.82
N PRO A 62 -7.61 0.36 2.29
CA PRO A 62 -7.49 -0.96 1.67
C PRO A 62 -8.84 -1.67 1.46
N GLY A 63 -9.76 -1.57 2.43
CA GLY A 63 -11.11 -2.15 2.31
C GLY A 63 -11.90 -1.54 1.15
N GLN A 64 -11.91 -0.20 1.05
CA GLN A 64 -12.57 0.52 -0.04
C GLN A 64 -11.96 0.23 -1.42
N TYR A 65 -10.69 -0.16 -1.47
CA TYR A 65 -10.00 -0.54 -2.70
C TYR A 65 -10.41 -1.94 -3.17
N LEU A 66 -10.66 -2.88 -2.26
CA LEU A 66 -11.02 -4.27 -2.57
C LEU A 66 -12.50 -4.48 -2.89
N THR A 67 -13.42 -3.71 -2.30
CA THR A 67 -14.87 -3.89 -2.52
C THR A 67 -15.26 -3.88 -4.00
N PRO A 68 -14.80 -2.93 -4.84
CA PRO A 68 -15.14 -2.93 -6.26
C PRO A 68 -14.46 -4.05 -7.06
N LEU A 69 -13.32 -4.56 -6.58
CA LEU A 69 -12.53 -5.58 -7.26
C LEU A 69 -13.19 -6.96 -7.14
N ARG A 70 -13.76 -7.25 -5.97
CA ARG A 70 -14.46 -8.52 -5.68
C ARG A 70 -15.89 -8.58 -6.20
N ALA A 71 -16.53 -7.43 -6.42
CA ALA A 71 -17.89 -7.35 -6.97
C ALA A 71 -17.97 -7.54 -8.50
N ARG A 72 -16.83 -7.66 -9.19
CA ARG A 72 -16.73 -7.92 -10.64
C ARG A 72 -16.37 -9.38 -10.96
N GLY A 73 -16.36 -10.25 -9.96
CA GLY A 73 -16.19 -11.70 -10.11
C GLY A 73 -17.54 -12.39 -10.19
#